data_AF-A0A377CYP6-F1
#
_entry.id   AF-A0A377CYP6-F1
#
_cell.length_a   1.000
_cell.length_b   1.000
_cell.length_c   1.000
_cell.angle_alpha   90.00
_cell.angle_beta   90.00
_cell.angle_gamma   90.00
#
_symmetry.space_group_name_H-M   'P 1'
#
loop_
_entity.id
_entity.type
_entity.pdbx_description
1 polymer ?
#
loop_
_entity_poly.entity_id
_entity_poly.type
_entity_poly.pdbx_seq_one_letter_code
_entity_poly.pdbx_strand_id
1 'polypeptide(L)'
;MIGAGQVYGLSARGLAIDTALPSGEEFPRFKEFWIERPKPTDKRLTIYALLDSPRATGAYKFVVMPGRDTVVDVQSKIYLRDKVGKLGVAPLTSMFLFGPNQPSPANNYRPELHDSNGLLSMPVMVSGSGVR
;
A
#
# COMPACT_ATOMS: atom_id res chain seq x y z
N MET A 1 1.88 -1.65 -7.60
CA MET A 1 1.92 -2.94 -8.34
C MET A 1 1.06 -2.79 -9.58
N ILE A 2 1.39 -3.52 -10.65
CA ILE A 2 0.58 -3.52 -11.88
C ILE A 2 0.26 -4.96 -12.29
N GLY A 3 -0.94 -5.17 -12.78
CA GLY A 3 -1.36 -6.37 -13.50
C GLY A 3 -1.05 -6.29 -14.99
N ALA A 4 -1.40 -7.34 -15.73
CA ALA A 4 -1.17 -7.39 -17.18
C ALA A 4 -1.92 -6.24 -17.89
N GLY A 5 -1.18 -5.46 -18.70
CA GLY A 5 -1.73 -4.34 -19.48
C GLY A 5 -2.01 -3.06 -18.69
N GLN A 6 -1.66 -3.00 -17.40
CA GLN A 6 -1.83 -1.81 -16.57
C GLN A 6 -0.59 -0.89 -16.62
N VAL A 7 -0.80 0.39 -16.33
CA VAL A 7 0.26 1.41 -16.14
C VAL A 7 0.33 1.77 -14.65
N TYR A 8 1.50 2.18 -14.18
CA TYR A 8 1.69 2.63 -12.80
C TYR A 8 0.82 3.84 -12.46
N GLY A 9 0.29 3.86 -11.24
CA GLY A 9 -0.44 4.98 -10.63
C GLY A 9 -0.23 4.97 -9.12
N LEU A 10 -1.19 4.45 -8.36
CA LEU A 10 -1.10 4.38 -6.90
C LEU A 10 0.07 3.53 -6.38
N SER A 11 0.55 3.89 -5.20
CA SER A 11 1.60 3.19 -4.45
C SER A 11 1.10 2.68 -3.11
N ALA A 12 1.71 1.59 -2.63
CA ALA A 12 1.51 1.09 -1.28
C ALA A 12 2.78 1.31 -0.46
N ARG A 13 2.64 1.55 0.85
CA ARG A 13 3.77 1.64 1.80
C ARG A 13 3.70 0.50 2.82
N GLY A 14 4.84 0.14 3.39
CA GLY A 14 4.89 -0.90 4.43
C GLY A 14 4.20 -0.46 5.73
N LEU A 15 4.40 0.80 6.11
CA LEU A 15 3.87 1.40 7.32
C LEU A 15 3.80 2.92 7.15
N ALA A 16 2.83 3.56 7.79
CA ALA A 16 2.74 5.01 7.91
C ALA A 16 2.70 5.40 9.39
N ILE A 17 3.45 6.44 9.79
CA ILE A 17 3.54 6.88 11.18
C ILE A 17 3.27 8.38 11.25
N ASP A 18 2.32 8.78 12.09
CA ASP A 18 1.98 10.19 12.36
C ASP A 18 1.58 11.00 11.11
N THR A 19 1.17 10.35 10.01
CA THR A 19 0.64 11.01 8.81
C THR A 19 -0.51 11.96 9.17
N ALA A 20 -0.43 13.18 8.64
CA ALA A 20 -1.38 14.27 8.87
C ALA A 20 -1.54 14.69 10.35
N LEU A 21 -0.53 14.45 11.20
CA LEU A 21 -0.45 15.06 12.53
C LEU A 21 0.40 16.34 12.51
N PRO A 22 0.09 17.37 13.34
CA PRO A 22 0.89 18.59 13.45
C PRO A 22 2.35 18.36 13.86
N SER A 23 2.63 17.24 14.55
CA SER A 23 3.98 16.83 14.94
C SER A 23 4.89 16.46 13.76
N GLY A 24 4.31 16.27 12.57
CA GLY A 24 5.02 15.79 11.38
C GLY A 24 4.90 14.29 11.18
N GLU A 25 4.96 13.88 9.91
CA GLU A 25 4.95 12.48 9.49
C GLU A 25 6.36 11.86 9.60
N GLU A 26 6.42 10.64 10.13
CA GLU A 26 7.62 9.80 10.08
C GLU A 26 7.51 8.81 8.92
N PHE A 27 8.60 8.65 8.17
CA PHE A 27 8.66 7.82 6.98
C PHE A 27 9.55 6.58 7.20
N PRO A 28 8.96 5.44 7.62
CA PRO A 28 9.66 4.17 7.62
C PRO A 28 10.15 3.78 6.23
N ARG A 29 11.31 3.12 6.16
CA ARG A 29 11.86 2.60 4.90
C ARG A 29 12.24 1.13 5.02
N PHE A 30 12.09 0.39 3.93
CA PHE A 30 12.73 -0.92 3.82
C PHE A 30 14.22 -0.73 3.62
N LYS A 31 15.04 -1.31 4.49
CA LYS A 31 16.51 -1.19 4.44
C LYS A 31 17.21 -2.44 3.89
N GLU A 32 16.57 -3.60 4.00
CA GLU A 32 17.12 -4.87 3.53
C GLU A 32 16.01 -5.72 2.91
N PHE A 33 16.40 -6.51 1.91
CA PHE A 33 15.52 -7.41 1.18
C PHE A 33 16.18 -8.77 1.01
N TRP A 34 15.39 -9.83 1.19
CA TRP A 34 15.77 -11.21 0.83
C TRP A 34 14.76 -11.73 -0.17
N ILE A 35 15.22 -11.97 -1.40
CA ILE A 35 14.39 -12.46 -2.49
C ILE A 35 14.64 -13.96 -2.62
N GLU A 36 13.61 -14.76 -2.38
CA GLU A 36 13.69 -16.21 -2.55
C GLU A 36 13.74 -16.53 -4.05
N ARG A 37 14.76 -17.29 -4.48
CA ARG A 37 14.85 -17.74 -5.87
C ARG A 37 13.68 -18.70 -6.16
N PRO A 38 12.76 -18.37 -7.07
CA PRO A 38 11.65 -19.25 -7.41
C PRO A 38 12.16 -20.49 -8.16
N LYS A 39 11.46 -21.61 -8.04
CA LYS A 39 11.67 -22.79 -8.89
C LYS A 39 11.21 -22.49 -10.31
N PRO A 40 11.72 -23.20 -11.34
CA PRO A 40 11.34 -22.95 -12.74
C PRO A 40 9.83 -23.00 -13.02
N THR A 41 9.07 -23.75 -12.22
CA THR A 41 7.62 -23.92 -12.37
C THR A 41 6.79 -23.01 -11.46
N ASP A 42 7.42 -22.23 -10.58
CA ASP A 42 6.70 -21.36 -9.64
C ASP A 42 6.09 -20.16 -10.38
N LYS A 43 4.84 -19.84 -10.01
CA LYS A 43 4.11 -18.68 -10.56
C LYS A 43 4.04 -17.51 -9.58
N ARG A 44 4.89 -17.52 -8.56
CA ARG A 44 4.91 -16.52 -7.49
C ARG A 44 6.34 -16.22 -7.06
N LEU A 45 6.55 -15.02 -6.52
CA LEU A 45 7.83 -14.59 -5.97
C LEU A 45 7.65 -14.23 -4.49
N THR A 46 8.47 -14.83 -3.63
CA THR A 46 8.51 -14.46 -2.20
C THR A 46 9.63 -13.46 -1.97
N ILE A 47 9.29 -12.34 -1.33
CA ILE A 47 10.23 -11.29 -0.93
C ILE A 47 10.07 -11.06 0.56
N TYR A 48 11.14 -11.18 1.32
CA TYR A 48 11.20 -10.72 2.70
C TYR A 48 11.83 -9.34 2.74
N ALA A 49 11.36 -8.49 3.65
CA ALA A 49 11.92 -7.15 3.83
C ALA A 49 11.98 -6.75 5.30
N LEU A 50 13.06 -6.05 5.66
CA LEU A 50 13.24 -5.42 6.96
C LEU A 50 12.93 -3.93 6.84
N LEU A 51 11.89 -3.50 7.54
CA LEU A 51 11.48 -2.11 7.67
C LEU A 51 12.12 -1.49 8.91
N ASP A 52 12.61 -0.26 8.75
CA ASP A 52 13.28 0.49 9.79
C ASP A 52 12.84 1.96 9.78
N SER A 53 12.67 2.52 10.97
CA SER A 53 12.18 3.87 11.21
C SER A 53 12.65 4.36 12.59
N PRO A 54 12.78 5.66 12.87
CA PRO A 54 13.16 6.14 14.21
C PRO A 54 12.42 5.44 15.37
N ARG A 55 11.10 5.29 15.28
CA ARG A 55 10.27 4.76 16.39
C ARG A 55 9.67 3.37 16.14
N ALA A 56 9.98 2.72 15.02
CA ALA A 56 9.44 1.40 14.71
C ALA A 56 10.38 0.56 13.82
N THR A 57 10.20 -0.76 13.88
CA THR A 57 10.77 -1.71 12.92
C THR A 57 9.71 -2.73 12.53
N GLY A 58 9.91 -3.41 11.40
CA GLY A 58 9.01 -4.48 11.01
C GLY A 58 9.67 -5.50 10.11
N ALA A 59 9.22 -6.74 10.20
CA ALA A 59 9.58 -7.81 9.30
C ALA A 59 8.38 -8.12 8.40
N TYR A 60 8.59 -8.13 7.09
CA TYR A 60 7.56 -8.33 6.09
C TYR A 60 7.88 -9.55 5.24
N LYS A 61 6.82 -10.29 4.87
CA LYS A 61 6.82 -11.30 3.82
C LYS A 61 5.79 -10.88 2.77
N PHE A 62 6.25 -10.65 1.56
CA PHE A 62 5.44 -10.40 0.38
C PHE A 62 5.44 -11.65 -0.49
N VAL A 63 4.26 -12.15 -0.86
CA VAL A 63 4.11 -13.19 -1.87
C VAL A 63 3.41 -12.58 -3.06
N VAL A 64 4.19 -12.27 -4.10
CA VAL A 64 3.73 -11.63 -5.33
C VAL A 64 3.27 -12.70 -6.30
N MET A 65 2.03 -12.59 -6.78
CA MET A 65 1.40 -13.50 -7.74
C MET A 65 0.97 -12.68 -8.96
N PRO A 66 1.82 -12.56 -9.99
CA PRO A 66 1.49 -11.83 -11.21
C PRO A 66 0.36 -12.51 -12.00
N GLY A 67 -0.47 -11.71 -12.65
CA GLY A 67 -1.57 -12.19 -13.49
C GLY A 67 -2.27 -11.04 -14.21
N ARG A 68 -3.53 -11.26 -14.62
CA ARG A 68 -4.42 -10.16 -15.03
C ARG A 68 -4.47 -9.11 -13.91
N ASP A 69 -4.69 -9.59 -12.69
CA ASP A 69 -4.47 -8.84 -11.46
C ASP A 69 -3.22 -9.38 -10.80
N THR A 70 -2.26 -8.50 -10.47
CA THR A 70 -1.12 -8.89 -9.63
C THR A 70 -1.54 -8.80 -8.17
N VAL A 71 -1.69 -9.96 -7.53
CA VAL A 71 -2.02 -10.04 -6.11
C VAL A 71 -0.74 -10.08 -5.29
N VAL A 72 -0.70 -9.35 -4.19
CA VAL A 72 0.38 -9.43 -3.20
C VAL A 72 -0.21 -9.80 -1.86
N ASP A 73 0.10 -11.01 -1.40
CA ASP A 73 -0.17 -11.38 -0.02
C ASP A 73 0.93 -10.80 0.87
N VAL A 74 0.53 -10.14 1.95
CA VAL A 74 1.43 -9.39 2.85
C VAL A 74 1.22 -9.86 4.28
N GLN A 75 2.25 -10.50 4.82
CA GLN A 75 2.35 -10.74 6.26
C GLN A 75 3.37 -9.76 6.86
N SER A 76 3.05 -9.19 8.01
CA SER A 76 3.96 -8.29 8.72
C SER A 76 3.99 -8.57 10.21
N LYS A 77 5.14 -8.32 10.83
CA LYS A 77 5.31 -8.21 12.27
C LYS A 77 5.95 -6.87 12.56
N ILE A 78 5.25 -5.99 13.27
CA ILE A 78 5.68 -4.63 13.55
C ILE A 78 5.99 -4.51 15.04
N TYR A 79 7.11 -3.87 15.36
CA TYR A 79 7.55 -3.62 16.73
C TYR A 79 7.83 -2.12 16.88
N LEU A 80 7.18 -1.51 17.87
CA LEU A 80 7.44 -0.12 18.23
C LEU A 80 8.67 -0.04 19.14
N ARG A 81 9.57 0.89 18.85
CA ARG A 81 10.72 1.24 19.71
C ARG A 81 10.34 2.32 20.72
N ASP A 82 9.36 3.14 20.37
CA ASP A 82 8.78 4.17 21.22
C ASP A 82 7.30 4.38 20.85
N LYS A 83 6.58 5.14 21.66
CA LYS A 83 5.20 5.54 21.40
C LYS A 83 5.11 6.39 20.12
N VAL A 84 4.05 6.12 19.36
CA VAL A 84 3.66 6.91 18.18
C VAL A 84 2.26 7.45 18.38
N GLY A 85 1.92 8.58 17.77
CA GLY A 85 0.59 9.18 17.89
C GLY A 85 -0.44 8.49 17.00
N LYS A 86 -0.04 8.09 15.79
CA LYS A 86 -0.89 7.40 14.83
C LYS A 86 -0.09 6.35 14.06
N LEU A 87 -0.66 5.14 13.96
CA LEU A 87 -0.10 4.04 13.17
C LEU A 87 -1.03 3.70 12.01
N GLY A 88 -0.56 3.87 10.77
CA GLY A 88 -1.28 3.52 9.55
C GLY A 88 -0.87 2.15 9.02
N VAL A 89 -1.80 1.20 9.06
CA VAL A 89 -1.62 -0.19 8.58
C VAL A 89 -2.17 -0.33 7.16
N ALA A 90 -1.47 -1.09 6.32
CA ALA A 90 -1.77 -1.25 4.89
C ALA A 90 -2.00 0.09 4.14
N PRO A 91 -1.11 1.09 4.32
CA PRO A 91 -1.31 2.41 3.73
C PRO A 91 -1.20 2.38 2.20
N LEU A 92 -2.15 3.06 1.56
CA LEU A 92 -2.15 3.37 0.14
C LEU A 92 -1.92 4.87 -0.07
N THR A 93 -1.26 5.23 -1.17
CA THR A 93 -0.99 6.62 -1.54
C THR A 93 -1.27 6.75 -3.03
N SER A 94 -2.12 7.72 -3.38
CA SER A 94 -2.58 7.97 -4.75
C SER A 94 -2.60 9.48 -4.99
N MET A 95 -2.99 9.88 -6.20
CA MET A 95 -3.05 11.28 -6.61
C MET A 95 -4.40 11.58 -7.24
N PHE A 96 -4.95 12.75 -6.91
CA PHE A 96 -6.13 13.32 -7.55
C PHE A 96 -5.87 14.80 -7.81
N LEU A 97 -6.02 15.24 -9.07
CA LEU A 97 -5.90 16.65 -9.43
C LEU A 97 -7.28 17.28 -9.70
N PHE A 98 -8.08 16.67 -10.59
CA PHE A 98 -9.46 17.08 -10.86
C PHE A 98 -10.29 15.95 -11.48
N GLY A 99 -11.62 16.09 -11.42
CA GLY A 99 -12.60 15.16 -12.01
C GLY A 99 -14.00 15.79 -12.05
N PRO A 100 -15.04 15.08 -12.51
CA PRO A 100 -16.38 15.66 -12.68
C PRO A 100 -17.01 16.21 -11.39
N ASN A 101 -16.62 15.66 -10.23
CA ASN A 101 -17.05 16.12 -8.90
C ASN A 101 -16.34 17.41 -8.44
N GLN A 102 -15.17 17.72 -9.00
CA GLN A 102 -14.40 18.93 -8.76
C GLN A 102 -13.63 19.30 -10.04
N PRO A 103 -14.28 20.00 -10.99
CA PRO A 103 -13.68 20.31 -12.29
C PRO A 103 -12.42 21.16 -12.20
N SER A 104 -11.55 21.07 -13.21
CA SER A 104 -10.38 21.93 -13.31
C SER A 104 -10.78 23.41 -13.37
N PRO A 105 -10.13 24.30 -12.59
CA PRO A 105 -10.37 25.74 -12.68
C PRO A 105 -9.80 26.37 -13.96
N ALA A 106 -8.86 25.68 -14.62
CA ALA A 106 -8.27 26.09 -15.89
C ALA A 106 -8.80 25.24 -17.05
N ASN A 107 -8.91 25.84 -18.24
CA ASN A 107 -9.25 25.09 -19.46
C ASN A 107 -8.25 23.95 -19.66
N ASN A 108 -8.78 22.73 -19.73
CA ASN A 108 -8.01 21.52 -19.99
C ASN A 108 -8.77 20.70 -21.03
N TYR A 109 -8.05 20.16 -22.01
CA TYR A 109 -8.68 19.27 -23.00
C TYR A 109 -9.04 17.91 -22.40
N ARG A 110 -8.44 17.55 -21.26
CA ARG A 110 -8.77 16.34 -20.51
C ARG A 110 -9.98 16.59 -19.62
N PRO A 111 -10.98 15.70 -19.60
CA PRO A 111 -12.12 15.81 -18.69
C PRO A 111 -11.75 15.50 -17.23
N GLU A 112 -10.72 14.70 -16.99
CA GLU A 112 -10.26 14.28 -15.65
C GLU A 112 -8.75 13.97 -15.63
N LEU A 113 -8.14 14.06 -14.45
CA LEU A 113 -6.72 13.73 -14.23
C LEU A 113 -6.50 13.25 -12.78
N HIS A 114 -6.35 11.94 -12.60
CA HIS A 114 -6.12 11.30 -11.30
C HIS A 114 -5.65 9.85 -11.45
N ASP A 115 -4.97 9.33 -10.43
CA ASP A 115 -4.65 7.89 -10.30
C ASP A 115 -5.77 7.12 -9.56
N SER A 116 -6.59 7.82 -8.77
CA SER A 116 -7.77 7.28 -8.10
C SER A 116 -8.80 8.38 -7.86
N ASN A 117 -10.09 8.07 -7.97
CA ASN A 117 -11.20 9.03 -7.84
C ASN A 117 -12.14 8.74 -6.65
N GLY A 118 -11.80 7.77 -5.81
CA GLY A 118 -12.60 7.42 -4.64
C GLY A 118 -11.88 6.44 -3.73
N LEU A 119 -12.40 6.32 -2.51
CA LEU A 119 -12.01 5.30 -1.54
C LEU A 119 -13.15 4.30 -1.41
N LEU A 120 -12.87 3.04 -1.70
CA LEU A 120 -13.76 1.93 -1.40
C LEU A 120 -13.15 1.09 -0.27
N SER A 121 -13.76 1.14 0.91
CA SER A 121 -13.48 0.20 1.98
C SER A 121 -14.54 -0.89 1.94
N MET A 122 -14.15 -2.15 1.70
CA MET A 122 -15.05 -3.26 1.96
C MET A 122 -15.28 -3.35 3.47
N PRO A 123 -16.53 -3.42 3.96
CA PRO A 123 -16.76 -3.76 5.34
C PRO A 123 -16.14 -5.13 5.59
N VAL A 124 -15.17 -5.19 6.51
CA VAL A 124 -14.72 -6.46 7.05
C VAL A 124 -15.92 -7.00 7.81
N MET A 125 -16.67 -7.93 7.21
CA MET A 125 -17.51 -8.80 8.02
C MET A 125 -16.55 -9.62 8.89
N VAL A 126 -16.32 -9.15 10.12
CA VAL A 126 -15.84 -10.03 11.19
C VAL A 126 -17.02 -10.92 11.57
N SER A 127 -17.37 -11.84 10.68
CA SER A 127 -18.31 -12.91 10.96
C SER A 127 -17.54 -13.97 11.74
N GLY A 128 -17.45 -13.79 13.05
CA GLY A 128 -17.26 -14.89 14.00
C GLY A 128 -18.49 -15.80 14.11
N SER A 129 -19.55 -15.52 13.36
CA SER A 129 -20.72 -16.38 13.21
C SER A 129 -21.27 -16.18 11.80
N GLY A 130 -21.04 -17.14 10.92
CA GLY A 130 -21.48 -17.11 9.53
C GLY A 130 -22.99 -16.90 9.41
N VAL A 131 -23.40 -15.69 9.07
CA VAL A 131 -24.67 -15.42 8.38
C VAL A 131 -24.39 -14.32 7.35
N ARG A 132 -24.88 -14.58 6.14
CA ARG A 132 -24.59 -13.85 4.90
C ARG A 132 -25.11 -12.42 4.91
#